data_AF-A0A847Y959-F1
#
_entry.id   AF-A0A847Y959-F1
#
_cell.length_a   1.000
_cell.length_b   1.000
_cell.length_c   1.000
_cell.angle_alpha   90.00
_cell.angle_beta   90.00
_cell.angle_gamma   90.00
#
_symmetry.space_group_name_H-M   'P 1'
#
loop_
_entity.id
_entity.type
_entity.pdbx_description
1 polymer ?
#
loop_
_entity_poly.entity_id
_entity_poly.type
_entity_poly.pdbx_seq_one_letter_code
_entity_poly.pdbx_strand_id
1 'polypeptide(L)'
;MTALFHQANRDPRMARIYERYYQAWEEGGGDLFCYFSSVSRWSKWGSWGILEFHDEDPSQSPKFMSTLGWAKRLGQPVNLP
;
A
#
# COMPACT_ATOMS: atom_id res chain seq x y z
N MET A 1 -4.92 15.58 15.15
CA MET A 1 -3.94 14.52 14.80
C MET A 1 -4.40 13.64 13.64
N THR A 2 -5.66 13.18 13.60
CA THR A 2 -6.17 12.33 12.50
C THR A 2 -5.87 12.87 11.10
N ALA A 3 -6.14 14.15 10.84
CA ALA A 3 -5.84 14.78 9.55
C ALA A 3 -4.35 14.72 9.17
N LEU A 4 -3.45 14.94 10.14
CA LEU A 4 -2.00 14.83 9.92
C LEU A 4 -1.61 13.41 9.50
N PHE A 5 -2.14 12.38 10.17
CA PHE A 5 -1.86 11.00 9.80
C PHE A 5 -2.45 10.61 8.46
N HIS A 6 -3.65 11.08 8.12
CA HIS A 6 -4.23 10.87 6.80
C HIS A 6 -3.37 11.51 5.70
N GLN A 7 -2.82 12.71 5.95
CA GLN A 7 -1.87 13.37 5.04
C GLN A 7 -0.57 12.58 4.91
N ALA A 8 -0.03 12.07 6.02
CA ALA A 8 1.18 11.24 6.00
C ALA A 8 1.00 9.95 5.17
N ASN A 9 -0.21 9.36 5.17
CA ASN A 9 -0.52 8.19 4.35
C ASN A 9 -0.68 8.51 2.85
N ARG A 10 -1.01 9.76 2.50
CA ARG A 10 -1.07 10.26 1.11
C ARG A 10 0.28 10.77 0.60
N ASP A 11 1.22 11.04 1.47
CA ASP A 11 2.54 11.55 1.09
C ASP A 11 3.30 10.50 0.24
N PRO A 12 3.94 10.89 -0.87
CA PRO A 12 4.70 9.96 -1.72
C PRO A 12 5.77 9.15 -0.98
N ARG A 13 6.30 9.66 0.15
CA ARG A 13 7.26 8.92 0.98
C ARG A 13 6.66 7.68 1.63
N MET A 14 5.34 7.56 1.71
CA MET A 14 4.67 6.35 2.19
C MET A 14 4.95 5.14 1.29
N ALA A 15 5.10 5.34 -0.03
CA ALA A 15 5.50 4.27 -0.94
C ALA A 15 6.87 3.68 -0.56
N ARG A 16 7.83 4.53 -0.17
CA ARG A 16 9.18 4.08 0.26
C ARG A 16 9.16 3.24 1.52
N ILE A 17 8.21 3.49 2.42
CA ILE A 17 8.04 2.67 3.63
C ILE A 17 7.52 1.28 3.24
N TYR A 18 6.56 1.22 2.31
CA TYR A 18 6.03 -0.05 1.81
C TYR A 18 7.07 -0.83 0.99
N GLU A 19 7.87 -0.16 0.16
CA GLU A 19 8.99 -0.78 -0.57
C GLU A 19 9.98 -1.45 0.41
N ARG A 20 10.37 -0.76 1.48
CA ARG A 20 11.25 -1.32 2.52
C ARG A 20 10.59 -2.47 3.27
N TYR A 21 9.28 -2.38 3.51
CA TYR A 21 8.52 -3.46 4.16
C TYR A 21 8.55 -4.73 3.32
N TYR A 22 8.30 -4.63 2.01
CA TYR A 22 8.34 -5.78 1.11
C TYR A 22 9.76 -6.31 0.88
N GLN A 23 10.76 -5.43 0.79
CA GLN A 23 12.16 -5.85 0.74
C GLN A 23 12.53 -6.67 1.98
N ALA A 24 12.17 -6.19 3.18
CA ALA A 24 12.43 -6.92 4.42
C ALA A 24 11.68 -8.26 4.49
N TRP A 25 10.48 -8.35 3.91
CA TRP A 25 9.73 -9.60 3.78
C TRP A 25 10.49 -10.62 2.93
N GLU A 26 11.01 -10.21 1.77
CA GLU A 26 11.82 -11.05 0.89
C GLU A 26 13.15 -11.48 1.54
N GLU A 27 13.85 -10.54 2.20
CA GLU A 27 15.09 -10.82 2.92
C GLU A 27 14.88 -11.83 4.06
N GLY A 28 13.69 -11.85 4.65
CA GLY A 28 13.26 -12.85 5.63
C GLY A 28 12.92 -14.23 5.04
N GLY A 29 13.00 -14.40 3.71
CA GLY A 29 12.63 -15.63 3.01
C GLY A 29 11.13 -15.74 2.68
N GLY A 30 10.38 -14.64 2.78
CA GLY A 30 8.96 -14.61 2.43
C GLY A 30 8.72 -14.53 0.92
N ASP A 31 7.67 -15.21 0.46
CA ASP A 31 7.21 -15.21 -0.94
C ASP A 31 5.79 -14.62 -1.06
N LEU A 32 4.77 -15.42 -0.77
CA LEU A 32 3.36 -15.07 -0.83
C LEU A 32 3.03 -14.14 0.34
N PHE A 33 2.46 -13.00 -0.01
CA PHE A 33 1.94 -12.04 0.94
C PHE A 33 0.45 -11.82 0.68
N CYS A 34 -0.39 -12.19 1.65
CA CYS A 34 -1.81 -11.90 1.60
C CYS A 34 -2.07 -10.57 2.32
N TYR A 35 -2.34 -9.51 1.56
CA TYR A 35 -2.61 -8.21 2.16
C TYR A 35 -3.99 -8.21 2.83
N PHE A 36 -4.01 -7.99 4.15
CA PHE A 36 -5.22 -8.18 4.95
C PHE A 36 -6.34 -7.16 4.69
N SER A 37 -6.00 -5.89 4.40
CA SER A 37 -6.98 -4.82 4.17
C SER A 37 -6.73 -4.14 2.82
N SER A 38 -7.47 -4.54 1.78
CA SER A 38 -7.36 -3.94 0.45
C SER A 38 -7.94 -2.53 0.42
N VAL A 39 -9.24 -2.40 0.67
CA VAL A 39 -9.97 -1.12 0.67
C VAL A 39 -10.63 -0.92 2.03
N SER A 40 -10.34 0.19 2.70
CA SER A 40 -11.08 0.58 3.90
C SER A 40 -10.99 2.07 4.18
N ARG A 41 -12.09 2.64 4.67
CA ARG A 41 -12.12 4.03 5.14
C ARG A 41 -11.15 4.22 6.30
N TRP A 42 -10.32 5.25 6.21
CA TRP A 42 -9.37 5.59 7.26
C TRP A 42 -10.06 6.30 8.42
N SER A 43 -9.54 6.11 9.63
CA SER A 43 -10.09 6.69 10.85
C SER A 43 -8.99 7.10 11.83
N LYS A 44 -9.39 7.71 12.95
CA LYS A 44 -8.47 8.00 14.06
C LYS A 44 -7.78 6.76 14.64
N TRP A 45 -8.30 5.56 14.37
CA TRP A 45 -7.74 4.29 14.83
C TRP A 45 -6.78 3.65 13.82
N GLY A 46 -6.71 4.18 12.60
CA GLY A 46 -5.75 3.71 11.59
C GLY A 46 -6.19 3.91 10.15
N SER A 47 -5.21 3.80 9.26
CA SER A 47 -5.31 3.89 7.80
C SER A 47 -4.86 2.55 7.18
N TRP A 48 -5.59 1.48 7.47
CA TRP A 48 -5.13 0.10 7.20
C TRP A 48 -5.26 -0.31 5.74
N GLY A 49 -6.32 0.15 5.06
CA GLY A 49 -6.52 -0.06 3.63
C GLY A 49 -5.38 0.52 2.83
N ILE A 50 -4.88 -0.24 1.85
CA ILE A 50 -3.99 0.32 0.81
C ILE A 50 -4.74 1.30 -0.09
N LEU A 51 -6.06 1.20 -0.16
CA LEU A 51 -6.96 2.22 -0.70
C LEU A 51 -7.92 2.74 0.39
N GLU A 52 -8.26 4.02 0.35
CA GLU A 52 -9.29 4.60 1.24
C GLU A 52 -10.69 4.40 0.67
N PHE A 53 -10.83 4.55 -0.65
CA PHE A 53 -12.09 4.37 -1.37
C PHE A 53 -11.91 3.41 -2.56
N HIS A 54 -12.98 2.72 -2.94
CA HIS A 54 -12.94 1.77 -4.07
C HIS A 54 -12.81 2.44 -5.44
N ASP A 55 -13.19 3.70 -5.52
CA ASP A 55 -13.34 4.54 -6.71
C ASP A 55 -12.33 5.70 -6.72
N GLU A 56 -11.34 5.67 -5.81
CA GLU A 56 -10.25 6.63 -5.86
C GLU A 56 -9.29 6.31 -7.01
N ASP A 57 -8.63 7.35 -7.54
CA ASP A 57 -7.56 7.17 -8.51
C ASP A 57 -6.39 6.39 -7.85
N PRO A 58 -6.13 5.14 -8.27
CA PRO A 58 -5.12 4.31 -7.64
C PRO A 58 -3.72 4.89 -7.80
N SER A 59 -3.46 5.73 -8.82
CA SER A 59 -2.17 6.40 -8.99
C SER A 59 -1.86 7.40 -7.86
N GLN A 60 -2.88 7.84 -7.13
CA GLN A 60 -2.75 8.74 -5.99
C GLN A 60 -2.58 8.01 -4.65
N SER A 61 -2.64 6.67 -4.63
CA SER A 61 -2.38 5.89 -3.42
C SER A 61 -0.95 5.32 -3.41
N PRO A 62 -0.04 5.88 -2.60
CA PRO A 62 1.35 5.41 -2.55
C PRO A 62 1.47 3.96 -2.09
N LYS A 63 0.58 3.54 -1.18
CA LYS A 63 0.54 2.16 -0.66
C LYS A 63 0.15 1.19 -1.76
N PHE A 64 -0.96 1.47 -2.43
CA PHE A 64 -1.47 0.62 -3.50
C PHE A 64 -0.47 0.46 -4.64
N MET A 65 0.12 1.57 -5.10
CA MET A 65 1.11 1.55 -6.17
C MET A 65 2.36 0.75 -5.79
N SER A 66 2.86 0.90 -4.56
CA SER A 66 3.98 0.11 -4.06
C SER A 66 3.64 -1.38 -4.00
N THR A 67 2.48 -1.73 -3.42
CA THR A 67 2.02 -3.13 -3.29
C THR A 67 1.83 -3.81 -4.65
N LEU A 68 1.13 -3.18 -5.60
CA LEU A 68 0.93 -3.76 -6.93
C LEU A 68 2.21 -3.77 -7.76
N GLY A 69 3.08 -2.77 -7.62
CA GLY A 69 4.40 -2.77 -8.26
C GLY A 69 5.24 -3.96 -7.80
N TRP A 70 5.23 -4.24 -6.50
CA TRP A 70 5.88 -5.41 -5.92
C TRP A 70 5.26 -6.72 -6.42
N ALA A 71 3.91 -6.84 -6.41
CA ALA A 71 3.21 -8.01 -6.92
C ALA A 71 3.51 -8.27 -8.41
N LYS A 72 3.54 -7.21 -9.24
CA LYS A 72 3.90 -7.28 -10.66
C LYS A 72 5.34 -7.77 -10.86
N ARG A 73 6.29 -7.29 -10.06
CA ARG A 73 7.69 -7.74 -10.10
C ARG A 73 7.81 -9.24 -9.78
N LEU A 74 6.95 -9.77 -8.91
CA LEU A 74 6.85 -11.20 -8.61
C LEU A 74 6.09 -12.01 -9.67
N GLY A 75 5.65 -11.38 -10.76
CA GLY A 75 4.96 -12.06 -11.86
C GLY A 75 3.46 -12.24 -11.67
N GLN A 76 2.84 -11.59 -10.67
CA GLN A 76 1.38 -11.60 -10.57
C GLN A 76 0.74 -10.86 -11.76
N PRO A 77 -0.39 -11.37 -12.30
CA PRO A 77 -1.08 -10.77 -13.45
C PRO A 77 -1.91 -9.55 -13.03
N VAL A 78 -1.25 -8.51 -12.52
CA VAL A 78 -1.87 -7.26 -12.07
C VAL A 78 -1.62 -6.14 -13.08
N ASN A 79 -2.65 -5.33 -13.29
CA ASN A 79 -2.56 -4.12 -14.11
C ASN A 79 -2.34 -2.92 -13.21
N LEU A 80 -1.29 -2.15 -13.48
CA LEU A 80 -1.11 -0.84 -12.88
C LEU A 80 -1.84 0.19 -13.75
N PRO A 81 -2.48 1.20 -13.14
CA PRO A 81 -3.03 2.35 -13.88
C PRO A 81 -1.94 3.08 -14.67
#